data_AF-A0A0D6KV16-F1
#
_entry.id   AF-A0A0D6KV16-F1
#
_cell.length_a   1.000
_cell.length_b   1.000
_cell.length_c   1.000
_cell.angle_alpha   90.00
_cell.angle_beta   90.00
_cell.angle_gamma   90.00
#
_symmetry.space_group_name_H-M   'P 1'
#
loop_
_entity.id
_entity.type
_entity.pdbx_description
1 polymer ?
#
loop_
_entity_poly.entity_id
_entity_poly.type
_entity_poly.pdbx_seq_one_letter_code
_entity_poly.pdbx_strand_id
1 'polypeptide(L)'
;MNLSNIFSTLDSQIPIVALEVLSPEEATIIQWLTTTAQEKLTLPVYFWNLGVSTLEQCLIAVDGGLVFKPVPDYKKPPLADPLIFIFDCINSFDGAGVFILGDVHPFIGKVRFVG
;
A
#
# COMPACT_ATOMS: atom_id res chain seq x y z
N MET A 1 -15.69 -1.92 0.61
CA MET A 1 -15.33 -3.35 0.39
C MET A 1 -15.23 -4.03 1.76
N ASN A 2 -15.63 -5.30 1.92
CA ASN A 2 -15.52 -5.99 3.21
C ASN A 2 -14.07 -6.43 3.45
N LEU A 3 -13.46 -6.01 4.57
CA LEU A 3 -12.08 -6.32 4.95
C LEU A 3 -11.81 -7.84 4.99
N SER A 4 -12.83 -8.65 5.29
CA SER A 4 -12.73 -10.11 5.29
C SER A 4 -12.33 -10.69 3.93
N ASN A 5 -12.77 -10.05 2.84
CA ASN A 5 -12.50 -10.50 1.46
C ASN A 5 -11.04 -10.22 1.03
N ILE A 6 -10.31 -9.40 1.77
CA ILE A 6 -8.90 -9.10 1.51
C ILE A 6 -8.05 -10.33 1.86
N PHE A 7 -8.39 -11.06 2.93
CA PHE A 7 -7.61 -12.23 3.36
C PHE A 7 -7.61 -13.37 2.35
N SER A 8 -8.76 -13.66 1.73
CA SER A 8 -8.81 -14.67 0.66
C SER A 8 -7.95 -14.31 -0.55
N THR A 9 -7.74 -13.01 -0.80
CA THR A 9 -6.85 -12.53 -1.87
C THR A 9 -5.38 -12.65 -1.47
N LEU A 10 -5.04 -12.32 -0.21
CA LEU A 10 -3.68 -12.44 0.34
C LEU A 10 -3.11 -13.86 0.22
N ASP A 11 -3.96 -14.88 0.39
CA ASP A 11 -3.54 -16.27 0.30
C ASP A 11 -3.27 -16.76 -1.14
N SER A 12 -3.63 -15.99 -2.19
CA SER A 12 -3.78 -16.53 -3.55
C SER A 12 -2.73 -16.15 -4.60
N GLN A 13 -2.11 -14.96 -4.57
CA GLN A 13 -1.07 -14.50 -5.54
C GLN A 13 -0.25 -13.34 -4.93
N ILE A 14 0.78 -12.80 -5.63
CA ILE A 14 1.56 -11.59 -5.25
C ILE A 14 0.56 -10.53 -4.74
N PRO A 15 0.45 -10.31 -3.41
CA PRO A 15 -0.77 -9.70 -2.92
C PRO A 15 -0.68 -8.20 -3.09
N ILE A 16 -1.40 -7.69 -4.08
CA ILE A 16 -1.65 -6.26 -4.24
C ILE A 16 -3.06 -6.00 -3.75
N VAL A 17 -3.17 -5.29 -2.64
CA VAL A 17 -4.45 -4.90 -2.04
C VAL A 17 -4.59 -3.39 -2.16
N ALA A 18 -5.63 -2.95 -2.87
CA ALA A 18 -6.02 -1.55 -2.99
C ALA A 18 -7.12 -1.23 -1.96
N LEU A 19 -6.92 -0.21 -1.14
CA LEU A 19 -7.87 0.22 -0.12
C LEU A 19 -8.23 1.70 -0.28
N GLU A 20 -9.52 1.99 -0.09
CA GLU A 20 -10.06 3.34 0.04
C GLU A 20 -10.44 3.52 1.51
N VAL A 21 -9.76 4.41 2.23
CA VAL A 21 -9.99 4.63 3.66
C VAL A 21 -10.07 6.13 3.96
N LEU A 22 -11.01 6.51 4.83
CA LEU A 22 -11.20 7.89 5.28
C LEU A 22 -10.27 8.21 6.47
N SER A 23 -9.78 9.46 6.51
CA SER A 23 -8.53 9.91 7.14
C SER A 23 -8.28 9.71 8.66
N PRO A 24 -9.27 9.51 9.55
CA PRO A 24 -8.97 9.18 10.96
C PRO A 24 -8.82 7.68 11.22
N GLU A 25 -9.48 6.84 10.41
CA GLU A 25 -9.52 5.38 10.59
C GLU A 25 -8.35 4.69 9.88
N GLU A 26 -7.65 5.43 9.04
CA GLU A 26 -6.54 4.97 8.22
C GLU A 26 -5.41 4.34 9.05
N ALA A 27 -4.97 5.01 10.11
CA ALA A 27 -3.91 4.49 10.98
C ALA A 27 -4.29 3.17 11.64
N THR A 28 -5.52 3.08 12.17
CA THR A 28 -6.02 1.86 12.81
C THR A 28 -6.21 0.73 11.81
N ILE A 29 -6.70 1.02 10.60
CA ILE A 29 -6.89 0.02 9.54
C ILE A 29 -5.55 -0.48 9.02
N ILE A 30 -4.59 0.42 8.75
CA ILE A 30 -3.23 0.06 8.33
C ILE A 30 -2.56 -0.79 9.40
N GLN A 31 -2.65 -0.38 10.67
CA GLN A 31 -2.10 -1.13 11.79
C GLN A 31 -2.72 -2.52 11.89
N TRP A 32 -4.04 -2.62 11.83
CA TRP A 32 -4.76 -3.88 11.91
C TRP A 32 -4.38 -4.81 10.75
N LEU A 33 -4.40 -4.32 9.51
CA LEU A 33 -4.02 -5.10 8.33
C LEU A 33 -2.58 -5.58 8.40
N THR A 34 -1.65 -4.70 8.76
CA THR A 34 -0.23 -5.03 8.88
C THR A 34 -0.03 -6.11 9.95
N THR A 35 -0.67 -5.96 11.11
CA THR A 35 -0.58 -6.92 12.22
C THR A 35 -1.16 -8.27 11.82
N THR A 36 -2.38 -8.30 11.28
CA THR A 36 -3.04 -9.55 10.86
C THR A 36 -2.31 -10.22 9.70
N ALA A 37 -1.75 -9.45 8.76
CA ALA A 37 -0.95 -9.99 7.67
C ALA A 37 0.36 -10.61 8.20
N GLN A 38 1.04 -9.94 9.13
CA GLN A 38 2.25 -10.48 9.78
C GLN A 38 1.97 -11.74 10.62
N GLU A 39 0.80 -11.85 11.25
CA GLU A 39 0.40 -13.06 11.98
C GLU A 39 0.17 -14.26 11.07
N LYS A 40 -0.25 -14.03 9.82
CA LYS A 40 -0.62 -15.09 8.87
C LYS A 40 0.47 -15.43 7.87
N LEU A 41 1.32 -14.46 7.53
CA LEU A 41 2.33 -14.58 6.49
C LEU A 41 3.72 -14.76 7.11
N THR A 42 4.50 -15.66 6.52
CA THR A 42 5.92 -15.85 6.91
C THR A 42 6.85 -14.79 6.30
N LEU A 43 6.36 -14.05 5.30
CA LEU A 43 7.11 -13.00 4.62
C LEU A 43 6.85 -11.63 5.28
N PRO A 44 7.84 -10.71 5.25
CA PRO A 44 7.65 -9.32 5.64
C PRO A 44 6.50 -8.66 4.88
N VAL A 45 5.73 -7.82 5.57
CA VAL A 45 4.62 -7.05 5.00
C VAL A 45 5.03 -5.58 4.94
N TYR A 46 4.88 -4.98 3.76
CA TYR A 46 5.20 -3.58 3.48
C TYR A 46 3.92 -2.85 3.09
N PHE A 47 3.62 -1.74 3.77
CA PHE A 47 2.55 -0.84 3.37
C PHE A 47 3.15 0.34 2.62
N TRP A 48 2.79 0.50 1.35
CA TRP A 48 3.26 1.57 0.48
C TRP A 48 2.10 2.46 0.07
N ASN A 49 2.20 3.75 0.38
CA ASN A 49 1.22 4.74 -0.03
C ASN A 49 1.67 5.43 -1.33
N LEU A 50 0.84 5.34 -2.36
CA LEU A 50 1.09 5.98 -3.65
C LEU A 50 0.46 7.37 -3.65
N GLY A 51 1.18 8.35 -3.08
CA GLY A 51 0.77 9.74 -3.17
C GLY A 51 0.81 10.23 -4.62
N VAL A 52 0.21 11.41 -4.87
CA VAL A 52 0.17 12.06 -6.21
C VAL A 52 1.56 12.28 -6.81
N SER A 53 2.61 12.20 -5.98
CA SER A 53 3.89 12.80 -6.27
C SER A 53 5.09 12.03 -5.71
N THR A 54 4.85 11.07 -4.83
CA THR A 54 5.86 10.33 -4.07
C THR A 54 5.30 8.96 -3.69
N LEU A 55 6.17 7.96 -3.64
CA LEU A 55 5.88 6.68 -3.02
C LEU A 55 6.46 6.68 -1.60
N GLU A 56 5.63 6.38 -0.61
CA GLU A 56 6.02 6.40 0.80
C GLU A 56 5.74 5.05 1.45
N GLN A 57 6.73 4.50 2.15
CA GLN A 57 6.51 3.37 3.02
C GLN A 57 5.91 3.84 4.34
N CYS A 58 4.72 3.34 4.66
CA CYS A 58 4.10 3.55 5.96
C CYS A 58 4.68 2.54 6.97
N LEU A 59 5.11 3.06 8.12
CA LEU A 59 5.64 2.31 9.24
C LEU A 59 4.85 2.63 10.49
N ILE A 60 4.67 1.65 11.35
CA ILE A 60 4.08 1.85 12.68
C ILE A 60 5.23 2.20 13.64
N ALA A 61 5.19 3.38 14.22
CA ALA A 61 6.12 3.82 15.26
C ALA A 61 5.85 3.13 16.59
N VAL A 62 6.81 3.22 17.51
CA VAL A 62 6.76 2.58 18.83
C VAL A 62 5.59 3.09 19.69
N ASP A 63 5.14 4.32 19.43
CA ASP A 63 3.99 4.95 20.08
C ASP A 63 2.63 4.60 19.42
N GLY A 64 2.64 3.74 18.39
CA GLY A 64 1.46 3.39 17.60
C GLY A 64 1.09 4.43 16.54
N GLY A 65 1.87 5.51 16.39
CA GLY A 65 1.70 6.47 15.30
C GLY A 65 2.14 5.91 13.95
N LEU A 66 1.68 6.54 12.86
CA LEU A 66 2.20 6.25 11.52
C LEU A 66 3.37 7.15 11.17
N VAL A 67 4.42 6.56 10.62
CA VAL A 67 5.58 7.26 10.06
C VAL A 67 5.69 6.91 8.59
N PHE A 68 5.65 7.93 7.75
CA PHE A 68 5.82 7.79 6.31
C PHE A 68 7.28 8.05 5.96
N LYS A 69 7.94 7.04 5.40
CA LYS A 69 9.31 7.15 4.88
C LYS A 69 9.27 7.15 3.36
N PRO A 70 9.82 8.18 2.70
CA PRO A 70 9.87 8.19 1.25
C PRO A 70 10.74 7.02 0.75
N VAL A 71 10.25 6.32 -0.28
CA VAL A 71 11.03 5.29 -0.98
C VAL A 71 12.04 6.02 -1.88
N PRO A 72 13.37 5.89 -1.65
CA PRO A 72 14.39 6.78 -2.24
C PRO A 72 14.45 6.77 -3.78
N ASP A 73 13.85 5.78 -4.42
CA ASP A 73 13.90 5.59 -5.87
C ASP A 73 12.73 6.25 -6.63
N TYR A 74 11.76 6.85 -5.93
CA TYR A 74 10.71 7.65 -6.59
C TYR A 74 11.24 9.02 -7.02
N LYS A 75 11.80 9.10 -8.23
CA LYS A 75 12.20 10.38 -8.84
C LYS A 75 11.03 11.04 -9.56
N LYS A 76 10.76 12.31 -9.24
CA LYS A 76 9.87 13.16 -10.05
C LYS A 76 10.58 13.68 -11.31
N PRO A 77 9.87 13.80 -12.44
CA PRO A 77 8.55 13.23 -12.68
C PRO A 77 8.67 11.69 -12.87
N PRO A 78 7.64 10.91 -12.50
CA PRO A 78 7.61 9.51 -12.89
C PRO A 78 7.63 9.45 -14.42
N LEU A 79 8.58 8.71 -14.99
CA LEU A 79 8.73 8.52 -16.44
C LEU A 79 7.59 7.66 -17.04
N ALA A 80 6.80 7.02 -16.17
CA ALA A 80 5.73 6.09 -16.49
C ALA A 80 4.49 6.36 -15.62
N ASP A 81 3.39 5.66 -15.93
CA ASP A 81 2.18 5.66 -15.10
C ASP A 81 2.51 5.31 -13.63
N PRO A 82 1.95 6.00 -12.62
CA PRO A 82 2.25 5.76 -11.20
C PRO A 82 2.05 4.30 -10.74
N LEU A 83 1.12 3.55 -11.34
CA LEU A 83 0.93 2.13 -11.06
C LEU A 83 1.99 1.26 -11.73
N ILE A 84 2.45 1.63 -12.93
CA ILE A 84 3.58 0.92 -13.56
C ILE A 84 4.83 1.12 -12.72
N PHE A 85 5.06 2.36 -12.25
CA PHE A 85 6.20 2.68 -11.40
C PHE A 85 6.23 1.83 -10.12
N ILE A 86 5.10 1.67 -9.43
CA ILE A 86 5.08 0.89 -8.18
C ILE A 86 5.38 -0.60 -8.43
N PHE A 87 4.92 -1.16 -9.57
CA PHE A 87 5.27 -2.52 -9.95
C PHE A 87 6.74 -2.66 -10.35
N ASP A 88 7.32 -1.67 -11.01
CA ASP A 88 8.76 -1.65 -11.30
C ASP A 88 9.59 -1.61 -10.01
N CYS A 89 9.15 -0.85 -9.00
CA CYS A 89 9.76 -0.83 -7.67
C CYS A 89 9.66 -2.18 -6.96
N ILE A 90 8.49 -2.83 -6.99
CA ILE A 90 8.30 -4.16 -6.40
C ILE A 90 9.20 -5.18 -7.13
N ASN A 91 9.27 -5.12 -8.46
CA ASN A 91 10.07 -6.03 -9.27
C ASN A 91 11.59 -5.83 -9.08
N SER A 92 12.01 -4.61 -8.74
CA SER A 92 13.41 -4.27 -8.47
C SER A 92 13.78 -4.37 -6.99
N PHE A 93 12.82 -4.72 -6.12
CA PHE A 93 13.04 -4.82 -4.68
C PHE A 93 13.90 -6.04 -4.36
N ASP A 94 15.07 -5.81 -3.75
CA ASP A 94 16.00 -6.86 -3.35
C ASP A 94 15.53 -7.52 -2.04
N GLY A 95 14.45 -8.31 -2.13
CA GLY A 95 13.86 -9.01 -1.01
C GLY A 95 12.53 -9.71 -1.35
N ALA A 96 12.07 -10.56 -0.44
CA ALA A 96 10.75 -11.17 -0.52
C ALA A 96 9.79 -10.47 0.46
N GLY A 97 8.57 -10.18 0.02
CA GLY A 97 7.59 -9.51 0.84
C GLY A 97 6.22 -9.42 0.20
N VAL A 98 5.24 -9.05 1.01
CA VAL A 98 3.88 -8.72 0.58
C VAL A 98 3.69 -7.21 0.62
N PHE A 99 3.16 -6.63 -0.46
CA PHE A 99 3.04 -5.18 -0.64
C PHE A 99 1.57 -4.75 -0.63
N ILE A 100 1.16 -4.09 0.44
CA ILE A 100 -0.17 -3.47 0.54
C ILE A 100 -0.07 -2.06 -0.03
N LEU A 101 -0.94 -1.71 -0.98
CA LEU A 101 -0.90 -0.43 -1.70
C LEU A 101 -2.04 0.50 -1.26
N GLY A 102 -1.68 1.62 -0.66
CA GLY A 102 -2.57 2.73 -0.31
C GLY A 102 -2.71 3.76 -1.44
N ASP A 103 -3.80 4.52 -1.43
CA ASP A 103 -4.08 5.66 -2.32
C ASP A 103 -3.94 5.42 -3.83
N VAL A 104 -4.09 4.16 -4.28
CA VAL A 104 -4.05 3.83 -5.71
C VAL A 104 -5.31 4.26 -6.48
N HIS A 105 -6.37 4.64 -5.76
CA HIS A 105 -7.70 4.98 -6.32
C HIS A 105 -7.67 6.00 -7.47
N PRO A 106 -6.85 7.08 -7.46
CA PRO A 106 -6.82 8.06 -8.54
C PRO A 106 -6.27 7.49 -9.85
N PHE A 107 -5.56 6.37 -9.78
CA PHE A 107 -4.80 5.80 -10.89
C PHE A 107 -5.46 4.55 -11.50
N ILE A 108 -6.35 3.87 -10.76
CA ILE A 108 -7.04 2.65 -11.22
C ILE A 108 -8.39 2.91 -11.90
N GLY A 109 -8.97 4.11 -11.79
CA GLY A 109 -10.28 4.40 -12.38
C GLY A 109 -10.63 5.88 -12.50
N LYS A 110 -11.48 6.23 -13.47
CA LYS A 110 -12.08 7.57 -13.55
C LYS A 110 -13.11 7.73 -12.42
N VAL A 111 -12.75 8.42 -11.36
CA VAL A 111 -13.73 8.88 -10.35
C VAL A 111 -14.59 9.96 -11.02
N ARG A 112 -15.78 9.58 -11.50
CA ARG A 112 -16.86 10.56 -11.73
C ARG A 112 -17.46 10.88 -10.38
N PHE A 113 -17.08 12.01 -9.79
CA PHE A 113 -17.90 12.63 -8.75
C PHE A 113 -19.23 13.01 -9.38
N VAL A 114 -20.29 12.28 -9.02
CA VAL A 114 -21.67 12.71 -9.29
C VAL A 114 -22.06 13.54 -8.07
N GLY A 115 -22.12 14.86 -8.26
CA GLY A 115 -22.63 15.81 -7.27
C GLY A 115 -24.15 15.80 -7.19
#